data_AF-A0A1F6CTI3-F1
#
_entry.id   AF-A0A1F6CTI3-F1
#
_cell.length_a   1.000
_cell.length_b   1.000
_cell.length_c   1.000
_cell.angle_alpha   90.00
_cell.angle_beta   90.00
_cell.angle_gamma   90.00
#
_symmetry.space_group_name_H-M   'P 1'
#
loop_
_entity.id
_entity.type
_entity.pdbx_description
1 polymer ?
#
loop_
_entity_poly.entity_id
_entity_poly.type
_entity_poly.pdbx_seq_one_letter_code
_entity_poly.pdbx_strand_id
1 'polypeptide(L)' 'MNKIVNGVNELTSALAGRSIRCVREMLAQALNIDPASRPVVDGGAVDEEHRLADGETLEFVKAAGEKGC' A
#
# COMPACT_ATOMS: atom_id res chain seq x y z
N MET A 1 7.69 12.48 4.46
CA MET A 1 7.61 11.90 3.09
C MET A 1 7.33 10.41 3.23
N ASN A 2 6.32 9.88 2.52
CA ASN A 2 5.91 8.48 2.62
C ASN A 2 6.51 7.64 1.52
N LYS A 3 6.85 6.38 1.84
CA LYS A 3 7.28 5.39 0.84
C LYS A 3 6.13 4.42 0.56
N ILE A 4 5.87 4.16 -0.72
CA ILE A 4 4.81 3.28 -1.18
C ILE A 4 5.44 2.18 -2.02
N VAL A 5 5.24 0.93 -1.63
CA VAL A 5 5.86 -0.25 -2.23
C VAL A 5 4.78 -1.22 -2.70
N ASN A 6 4.97 -1.79 -3.88
CA ASN A 6 4.17 -2.89 -4.41
C ASN A 6 5.08 -3.86 -5.18
N GLY A 7 5.54 -4.91 -4.48
CA GLY A 7 6.50 -5.86 -5.02
C GLY A 7 7.82 -5.18 -5.40
N VAL A 8 8.09 -5.05 -6.71
CA VAL A 8 9.31 -4.40 -7.23
C VAL A 8 9.11 -2.92 -7.56
N ASN A 9 7.88 -2.42 -7.53
CA ASN A 9 7.58 -1.02 -7.80
C ASN A 9 7.60 -0.23 -6.50
N GLU A 10 8.34 0.88 -6.47
CA GLU A 10 8.36 1.80 -5.33
C GLU A 10 8.17 3.25 -5.78
N LEU A 11 7.49 4.02 -4.95
CA LEU A 11 7.26 5.44 -5.17
C LEU A 11 7.29 6.18 -3.83
N THR A 12 7.98 7.31 -3.80
CA THR A 12 8.02 8.18 -2.61
C THR A 12 7.18 9.42 -2.89
N SER A 13 6.22 9.72 -2.04
CA SER A 13 5.35 10.89 -2.18
C SER A 13 4.84 11.38 -0.82
N ALA A 14 4.40 12.64 -0.75
CA ALA A 14 3.81 13.20 0.46
C ALA A 14 2.31 12.87 0.49
N LEU A 15 1.96 11.73 1.12
CA LEU A 15 0.59 11.23 1.23
C LEU A 15 0.08 11.19 2.66
N ALA A 16 0.81 11.81 3.60
CA ALA A 16 0.40 11.96 4.97
C ALA A 16 -1.01 12.58 5.08
N GLY A 17 -1.85 12.02 5.94
CA GLY A 17 -3.25 12.37 6.13
C GLY A 17 -4.22 11.78 5.10
N ARG A 18 -3.74 11.10 4.05
CA ARG A 18 -4.59 10.37 3.10
C ARG A 18 -4.90 8.97 3.62
N SER A 19 -6.11 8.50 3.33
CA SER A 19 -6.49 7.12 3.61
C SER A 19 -5.81 6.17 2.62
N ILE A 20 -5.57 4.94 3.06
CA ILE A 20 -5.03 3.88 2.22
C ILE A 20 -5.89 3.67 0.97
N ARG A 21 -7.23 3.70 1.08
CA ARG A 21 -8.13 3.62 -0.08
C ARG A 21 -7.79 4.68 -1.14
N CYS A 22 -7.67 5.94 -0.70
CA CYS A 22 -7.39 7.05 -1.61
C CYS A 22 -6.01 6.89 -2.27
N VAL A 23 -4.99 6.50 -1.49
CA VAL A 23 -3.65 6.23 -2.02
C VAL A 23 -3.64 5.08 -3.02
N ARG A 24 -4.38 4.00 -2.73
CA ARG A 24 -4.57 2.87 -3.65
C ARG A 24 -5.16 3.34 -4.96
N GLU A 25 -6.28 4.05 -4.94
CA GLU A 25 -6.95 4.52 -6.17
C GLU A 25 -6.04 5.45 -6.99
N MET A 26 -5.29 6.33 -6.33
CA MET A 26 -4.37 7.26 -6.98
C MET A 26 -3.18 6.56 -7.64
N LEU A 27 -2.60 5.55 -6.97
CA LEU A 27 -1.37 4.89 -7.41
C LEU A 27 -1.59 3.52 -8.05
N ALA A 28 -2.84 3.04 -8.13
CA ALA A 28 -3.15 1.71 -8.65
C ALA A 28 -2.59 1.49 -10.05
N GLN A 29 -2.77 2.48 -10.93
CA GLN A 29 -2.27 2.40 -12.30
C GLN A 29 -0.75 2.58 -12.37
N ALA A 30 -0.18 3.48 -11.56
CA ALA A 30 1.25 3.79 -11.59
C ALA A 30 2.12 2.65 -11.03
N LEU A 31 1.65 2.00 -9.96
CA LEU A 31 2.37 0.93 -9.27
C LEU A 31 1.84 -0.47 -9.61
N ASN A 32 0.81 -0.57 -10.46
CA ASN A 32 0.10 -1.81 -10.80
C ASN A 32 -0.39 -2.55 -9.54
N ILE A 33 -1.09 -1.83 -8.66
CA ILE A 33 -1.58 -2.36 -7.37
C ILE A 33 -2.81 -3.22 -7.63
N ASP A 34 -2.73 -4.47 -7.21
CA ASP A 34 -3.84 -5.40 -7.30
C ASP A 34 -4.95 -5.02 -6.29
N PRO A 35 -6.24 -4.97 -6.67
CA PRO A 35 -7.32 -4.63 -5.75
C PRO A 35 -7.48 -5.64 -4.60
N ALA A 36 -7.04 -6.88 -4.77
CA ALA A 36 -7.03 -7.91 -3.72
C ALA A 36 -5.76 -7.88 -2.84
N SER A 37 -4.82 -6.96 -3.09
CA SER A 37 -3.64 -6.78 -2.24
C SER A 37 -4.01 -6.19 -0.88
N ARG A 38 -3.33 -6.66 0.17
CA ARG A 38 -3.51 -6.16 1.53
C ARG A 38 -2.54 -5.03 1.80
N PRO A 39 -3.01 -3.91 2.40
CA PRO A 39 -2.13 -2.84 2.80
C PRO A 39 -1.45 -3.16 4.13
N VAL A 40 -0.16 -2.88 4.19
CA VAL A 40 0.71 -3.07 5.35
C VAL A 40 1.46 -1.76 5.58
N VAL A 41 1.34 -1.18 6.76
CA VAL A 41 2.06 0.04 7.14
C VAL A 41 3.11 -0.32 8.19
N ASP A 42 4.38 -0.02 7.90
CA ASP A 42 5.52 -0.30 8.80
C ASP A 42 5.54 -1.75 9.34
N GLY A 43 5.09 -2.71 8.52
CA GLY A 43 5.00 -4.13 8.87
C GLY A 43 3.71 -4.58 9.56
N GLY A 44 2.81 -3.64 9.91
CA GLY A 44 1.49 -3.92 10.45
C GLY A 44 0.41 -3.94 9.38
N ALA A 45 -0.38 -5.01 9.29
CA ALA A 45 -1.56 -5.03 8.41
C ALA A 45 -2.59 -4.01 8.91
N VAL A 46 -3.02 -3.12 8.02
CA VAL A 46 -4.01 -2.08 8.30
C VAL A 46 -5.24 -2.26 7.41
N ASP A 47 -6.32 -1.55 7.72
CA ASP A 47 -7.50 -1.46 6.87
C ASP A 47 -7.39 -0.30 5.86
N GLU A 48 -8.36 -0.21 4.96
CA GLU A 48 -8.38 0.83 3.93
C GLU A 48 -8.76 2.24 4.44
N GLU A 49 -9.37 2.32 5.62
CA GLU A 49 -9.76 3.58 6.29
C GLU A 49 -8.59 4.20 7.08
N HIS A 50 -7.57 3.40 7.40
CA HIS A 50 -6.32 3.86 8.00
C HIS A 50 -5.74 5.03 7.20
N ARG A 51 -5.26 6.05 7.91
CA ARG A 51 -4.61 7.22 7.30
C ARG A 51 -3.12 7.14 7.54
N LEU A 52 -2.36 7.28 6.47
CA LEU A 52 -0.91 7.37 6.54
C LEU A 52 -0.49 8.58 7.38
N ALA A 53 0.35 8.36 8.38
CA ALA A 53 1.11 9.41 9.05
C ALA A 53 2.33 9.81 8.21
N ASP A 54 2.97 10.94 8.51
CA ASP A 54 4.18 11.33 7.80
C ASP A 54 5.36 10.40 8.14
N GLY A 55 6.12 10.01 7.11
CA GLY A 55 7.29 9.15 7.28
C GLY A 55 6.99 7.65 7.25
N GLU A 56 5.72 7.26 7.32
CA GLU A 56 5.30 5.86 7.25
C GLU A 56 5.53 5.24 5.88
N THR A 57 5.78 3.93 5.88
CA THR A 57 5.95 3.11 4.68
C THR A 57 4.72 2.23 4.48
N LEU A 58 4.02 2.46 3.37
CA LEU A 58 2.91 1.64 2.91
C LEU A 58 3.39 0.59 1.91
N GLU A 59 3.12 -0.67 2.20
CA GLU A 59 3.36 -1.78 1.29
C GLU A 59 2.04 -2.46 0.91
N PHE A 60 1.83 -2.65 -0.38
CA PHE A 60 0.75 -3.47 -0.91
C PHE A 60 1.29 -4.86 -1.17
N VAL A 61 0.98 -5.79 -0.27
CA VAL A 61 1.34 -7.20 -0.45
C VAL A 61 0.20 -7.90 -1.16
N LYS A 62 0.49 -8.57 -2.28
CA LYS A 62 -0.47 -9.50 -2.87
C LYS A 62 -0.85 -10.51 -1.80
N ALA A 63 -2.14 -10.83 -1.67
CA ALA A 63 -2.52 -12.01 -0.92
C ALA A 63 -1.76 -13.17 -1.55
N ALA A 64 -0.72 -13.67 -0.87
CA ALA A 64 0.04 -14.80 -1.35
C ALA A 64 -0.99 -15.89 -1.60
N GLY A 65 -1.24 -16.19 -2.88
CA GLY A 65 -2.14 -17.26 -3.25
C GLY A 65 -1.75 -18.47 -2.42
N GLU A 66 -2.77 -19.12 -1.84
CA GLU A 66 -2.64 -20.39 -1.13
C GLU A 66 -1.50 -21.17 -1.76
N LYS A 67 -0.39 -21.36 -1.03
CA LYS A 67 0.66 -22.27 -1.48
C LYS A 67 -0.07 -23.57 -1.82
N GLY A 68 0.04 -23.95 -3.10
CA GLY A 68 -0.82 -24.94 -3.72
C GLY A 68 -0.97 -26.22 -2.92
N CYS A 69 -2.16 -26.81 -3.03
CA CYS A 69 -2.30 -28.25 -2.96
C CYS A 69 -2.03 -28.83 -4.35
#